data_AF-A0A832PBR1-F1
#
_entry.id   AF-A0A832PBR1-F1
#
_cell.length_a   1.000
_cell.length_b   1.000
_cell.length_c   1.000
_cell.angle_alpha   90.00
_cell.angle_beta   90.00
_cell.angle_gamma   90.00
#
_symmetry.space_group_name_H-M   'P 1'
#
loop_
_entity.id
_entity.type
_entity.pdbx_description
1 polymer ?
#
loop_
_entity_poly.entity_id
_entity_poly.type
_entity_poly.pdbx_seq_one_letter_code
_entity_poly.pdbx_strand_id
1 'polypeptide(L)' 'MAYERIRKDIELLEKNLREMSYLDFSREEKDIIQRAENYKEDSIYYLEKGDYLTSFGCINYAHGLIDSLRILHGIGVK' A
#
# COMPACT_ATOMS: atom_id res chain seq x y z
N MET A 1 14.74 -11.00 -8.99
CA MET A 1 15.03 -10.30 -7.72
C MET A 1 14.04 -9.15 -7.49
N ALA A 2 13.91 -8.20 -8.43
CA ALA A 2 12.95 -7.09 -8.32
C ALA A 2 11.49 -7.56 -8.25
N TYR A 3 11.07 -8.48 -9.15
CA TYR A 3 9.70 -9.02 -9.17
C TYR A 3 9.24 -9.59 -7.81
N GLU A 4 10.02 -10.52 -7.24
CA GLU A 4 9.69 -11.12 -5.94
C GLU A 4 9.66 -10.11 -4.79
N ARG A 5 10.51 -9.07 -4.85
CA ARG A 5 10.49 -8.01 -3.83
C ARG A 5 9.18 -7.23 -3.90
N ILE A 6 8.80 -6.75 -5.09
CA ILE A 6 7.58 -5.97 -5.29
C ILE A 6 6.35 -6.81 -4.92
N ARG A 7 6.33 -8.10 -5.31
CA ARG A 7 5.24 -9.02 -4.95
C ARG A 7 5.06 -9.15 -3.43
N LYS A 8 6.16 -9.29 -2.69
CA LYS A 8 6.14 -9.31 -1.22
C LYS A 8 5.67 -7.98 -0.62
N ASP A 9 6.08 -6.85 -1.21
CA ASP A 9 5.64 -5.53 -0.76
C ASP A 9 4.13 -5.34 -0.99
N ILE A 10 3.56 -5.88 -2.09
CA ILE A 10 2.11 -5.91 -2.33
C ILE A 10 1.39 -6.74 -1.26
N GLU A 11 1.86 -7.96 -0.99
CA GLU A 11 1.28 -8.83 0.06
C GLU A 11 1.32 -8.18 1.46
N LEU A 12 2.40 -7.46 1.76
CA LEU A 12 2.55 -6.72 3.02
C LEU A 12 1.53 -5.58 3.11
N LEU A 13 1.32 -4.82 2.03
CA LEU A 13 0.34 -3.74 2.02
C LEU A 13 -1.07 -4.26 2.30
N GLU A 14 -1.47 -5.35 1.62
CA GLU A 14 -2.77 -5.98 1.85
C GLU A 14 -2.93 -6.48 3.29
N LYS A 15 -1.86 -7.03 3.88
CA LYS A 15 -1.87 -7.42 5.28
C LYS A 15 -2.07 -6.19 6.18
N ASN A 16 -1.36 -5.10 5.93
CA ASN A 16 -1.47 -3.87 6.71
C ASN A 16 -2.89 -3.27 6.63
N LEU A 17 -3.51 -3.29 5.45
CA LEU A 17 -4.91 -2.87 5.25
C LEU A 17 -5.90 -3.76 6.02
N ARG A 18 -5.73 -5.09 5.98
CA ARG A 18 -6.55 -6.03 6.76
C ARG A 18 -6.42 -5.79 8.26
N GLU A 19 -5.21 -5.56 8.76
CA GLU A 19 -4.96 -5.22 10.17
C GLU A 19 -5.59 -3.89 10.61
N MET A 20 -6.01 -3.04 9.68
CA MET A 20 -6.63 -1.75 9.95
C MET A 20 -8.15 -1.76 9.76
N SER A 21 -8.72 -2.85 9.25
CA SER A 21 -10.14 -2.94 8.84
C SER A 21 -11.16 -2.75 9.96
N TYR A 22 -10.77 -2.90 11.23
CA TYR A 22 -11.63 -2.70 12.39
C TYR A 22 -11.63 -1.25 12.94
N LEU A 23 -10.78 -0.38 12.39
CA LEU A 23 -10.68 1.01 12.82
C LEU A 23 -11.78 1.86 12.19
N ASP A 24 -12.21 2.88 12.93
CA ASP A 24 -13.11 3.92 12.42
C ASP A 24 -12.29 5.02 11.74
N PHE A 25 -12.44 5.11 10.41
CA PHE A 25 -11.80 6.14 9.59
C PHE A 25 -12.77 7.29 9.29
N SER A 26 -12.24 8.51 9.40
CA SER A 26 -12.84 9.72 8.83
C SER A 26 -12.98 9.59 7.30
N ARG A 27 -13.70 10.54 6.70
CA ARG A 27 -13.88 10.57 5.24
C ARG A 27 -12.54 10.77 4.53
N GLU A 28 -11.73 11.68 5.05
CA GLU A 28 -10.42 12.03 4.51
C GLU A 28 -9.45 10.83 4.59
N GLU A 29 -9.48 10.07 5.68
CA GLU A 29 -8.68 8.85 5.81
C GLU A 29 -9.16 7.74 4.86
N LYS A 30 -10.47 7.62 4.62
CA LYS A 30 -10.99 6.69 3.60
C LYS A 30 -10.52 7.06 2.20
N ASP A 31 -10.46 8.36 1.87
CA ASP A 31 -9.90 8.82 0.59
C ASP A 31 -8.40 8.49 0.48
N ILE A 32 -7.64 8.54 1.59
CA ILE A 32 -6.24 8.11 1.64
C ILE A 32 -6.11 6.60 1.41
N ILE A 33 -6.94 5.79 2.08
CA ILE A 33 -6.98 4.33 1.91
C ILE A 33 -7.31 3.98 0.45
N GLN A 34 -8.31 4.63 -0.14
CA GLN A 34 -8.68 4.41 -1.53
C GLN A 34 -7.54 4.78 -2.49
N ARG A 35 -6.78 5.85 -2.20
CA ARG A 35 -5.58 6.19 -2.99
C ARG A 35 -4.50 5.11 -2.86
N ALA A 36 -4.26 4.58 -1.67
CA ALA A 36 -3.30 3.50 -1.49
C ALA A 36 -3.68 2.23 -2.27
N GLU A 37 -4.98 1.86 -2.26
CA GLU A 37 -5.52 0.77 -3.08
C GLU A 37 -5.31 1.03 -4.57
N ASN A 38 -5.59 2.24 -5.06
CA ASN A 38 -5.37 2.57 -6.47
C ASN A 38 -3.88 2.42 -6.87
N TYR A 39 -2.95 2.89 -6.03
CA TYR A 39 -1.52 2.74 -6.29
C TYR A 39 -1.03 1.28 -6.16
N LYS A 40 -1.69 0.45 -5.36
CA LYS A 40 -1.44 -0.99 -5.33
C LYS A 40 -1.84 -1.64 -6.67
N GLU A 41 -3.01 -1.30 -7.21
CA GLU A 41 -3.44 -1.77 -8.53
C GLU A 41 -2.50 -1.29 -9.64
N ASP A 42 -2.06 -0.02 -9.60
CA ASP A 42 -1.04 0.50 -10.52
C ASP A 42 0.27 -0.29 -10.42
N SER A 43 0.71 -0.59 -9.18
CA SER A 43 1.90 -1.41 -8.97
C SER A 43 1.78 -2.78 -9.60
N ILE A 44 0.63 -3.47 -9.45
CA ILE A 44 0.36 -4.77 -10.07
C ILE A 44 0.40 -4.63 -11.60
N TYR A 45 -0.26 -3.61 -12.16
CA TYR A 45 -0.27 -3.35 -13.59
C TYR A 45 1.15 -3.19 -14.17
N TYR A 46 1.98 -2.33 -13.57
CA TYR A 46 3.35 -2.11 -14.06
C TYR A 46 4.26 -3.33 -13.83
N LEU A 47 4.02 -4.10 -12.77
CA LEU A 47 4.75 -5.34 -12.50
C LEU A 47 4.52 -6.36 -13.63
N GLU A 48 3.27 -6.55 -14.05
CA GLU A 48 2.89 -7.45 -15.14
C GLU A 48 3.48 -7.02 -16.49
N LYS A 49 3.68 -5.70 -16.69
CA LYS A 49 4.32 -5.14 -17.89
C LYS A 49 5.85 -5.20 -17.86
N GLY A 50 6.45 -5.62 -16.75
CA GLY A 50 7.89 -5.65 -16.56
C GLY A 50 8.52 -4.28 -16.27
N ASP A 51 7.71 -3.25 -16.02
CA ASP A 51 8.19 -1.94 -15.57
C ASP A 51 8.37 -1.94 -14.05
N TYR A 52 9.48 -2.54 -13.61
CA TYR A 52 9.77 -2.73 -12.19
C TYR A 52 10.04 -1.42 -11.44
N LEU A 53 10.54 -0.38 -12.10
CA LEU A 53 10.85 0.89 -11.44
C LEU A 53 9.56 1.63 -11.10
N THR A 54 8.66 1.77 -12.08
CA THR A 54 7.36 2.40 -11.87
C THR A 54 6.53 1.60 -10.87
N SER A 55 6.50 0.27 -11.02
CA SER A 55 5.83 -0.63 -10.07
C SER A 55 6.34 -0.46 -8.64
N PHE A 56 7.67 -0.45 -8.44
CA PHE A 56 8.26 -0.22 -7.12
C PHE A 56 7.94 1.17 -6.54
N GLY A 57 7.90 2.20 -7.39
CA GLY A 57 7.47 3.54 -6.98
C GLY A 57 6.03 3.56 -6.48
N CYS A 58 5.12 2.92 -7.23
CA CYS A 58 3.71 2.83 -6.87
C CYS A 58 3.49 2.15 -5.52
N ILE A 59 4.11 0.98 -5.29
CA ILE A 59 3.90 0.24 -4.04
C ILE A 59 4.49 0.96 -2.82
N ASN A 60 5.64 1.62 -2.96
CA ASN A 60 6.22 2.39 -1.86
C ASN A 60 5.37 3.62 -1.51
N TYR A 61 4.76 4.27 -2.51
CA TYR A 61 3.85 5.37 -2.26
C TYR A 61 2.60 4.89 -1.50
N ALA A 62 2.03 3.75 -1.90
CA ALA A 62 0.91 3.13 -1.19
C ALA A 62 1.27 2.77 0.27
N HIS A 63 2.44 2.21 0.52
CA HIS A 63 2.95 1.95 1.88
C HIS A 63 3.07 3.23 2.70
N GLY A 64 3.67 4.30 2.15
CA GLY A 64 3.81 5.56 2.87
C GLY A 64 2.46 6.16 3.30
N LEU A 65 1.42 6.04 2.47
CA LEU A 65 0.07 6.45 2.84
C LEU A 65 -0.48 5.61 4.00
N ILE A 66 -0.39 4.29 3.90
CA ILE A 66 -0.94 3.38 4.93
C ILE A 66 -0.15 3.46 6.24
N ASP A 67 1.17 3.54 6.19
CA ASP A 67 2.01 3.71 7.37
C ASP A 67 1.69 5.00 8.12
N SER A 68 1.41 6.09 7.40
CA SER A 68 1.00 7.35 8.03
C SER A 68 -0.29 7.18 8.84
N LEU A 69 -1.29 6.48 8.30
CA LEU A 69 -2.54 6.17 9.00
C LEU A 69 -2.30 5.22 10.18
N ARG A 70 -1.46 4.20 10.01
CA ARG A 70 -1.11 3.26 11.11
C ARG A 70 -0.46 3.98 12.28
N ILE A 71 0.39 4.98 12.01
CA ILE A 71 1.00 5.81 13.05
C ILE A 71 -0.07 6.65 13.77
N LEU A 72 -0.97 7.30 13.02
CA LEU A 72 -2.03 8.13 13.59
C LEU A 72 -3.00 7.33 14.48
N HIS A 73 -3.26 6.07 14.13
CA HIS A 73 -4.10 5.15 14.91
C HIS A 73 -3.33 4.33 15.96
N GLY A 74 -2.05 4.64 16.20
CA GLY A 74 -1.26 4.01 17.27
C GLY A 74 -0.84 2.55 17.04
N ILE A 75 -0.93 2.06 15.80
CA ILE A 75 -0.53 0.70 15.41
C ILE A 75 0.98 0.60 15.12
N GLY A 76 1.55 1.65 14.50
CA GLY A 76 2.96 1.68 14.05
C GLY A 76 3.21 1.00 12.70
N VAL A 77 4.44 1.13 12.19
CA VAL A 77 4.88 0.67 10.86
C VAL A 77 5.41 -0.77 10.88
N LYS A 78 5.40 -1.46 9.75
CA LYS A 78 5.90 -2.83 9.60
C LYS A 78 6.79 -3.00 8.38
#